data_AF-A0A6C0H0X6-F1
#
_entry.id   AF-A0A6C0H0X6-F1
#
_cell.length_a   1.000
_cell.length_b   1.000
_cell.length_c   1.000
_cell.angle_alpha   90.00
_cell.angle_beta   90.00
_cell.angle_gamma   90.00
#
_symmetry.space_group_name_H-M   'P 1'
#
loop_
_entity.id
_entity.type
_entity.pdbx_description
1 polymer ?
#
loop_
_entity_poly.entity_id
_entity_poly.type
_entity_poly.pdbx_seq_one_letter_code
_entity_poly.pdbx_strand_id
1 'polypeptide(L)'
;MGKMTLLGVLLYTLIPFGQLWTRVFDYNGSVDMWWFFLPFFMFPPLQFIPIIMFYLGYIKEGKGGKVYDNYVWIPIITKFCVKFLGGMILPPKIAYIFGEVVMIISIMITKYLHTKDSCKYINKELSVTSSKFGDFFMDAVFENGAAGIFSLIIGFIPIIGAIFRALSMIGPLNNIMVLIMYMFGYMAVYIVQNMFEQTDMTSLCNLTSIPGSSYGKLIFGIILSIMIFMKESFDPLSIVTGDDE
;
A
#
# COMPACT_ATOMS: atom_id res chain seq x y z
N MET A 1 4.16 -23.87 18.41
CA MET A 1 5.03 -23.77 17.23
C MET A 1 4.20 -23.18 16.11
N GLY A 2 4.64 -22.07 15.51
CA GLY A 2 3.93 -21.44 14.39
C GLY A 2 3.96 -22.30 13.12
N LYS A 3 3.15 -21.95 12.13
CA LYS A 3 3.06 -22.68 10.84
C LYS A 3 4.30 -22.53 9.96
N MET A 4 5.22 -21.64 10.33
CA MET A 4 6.37 -21.25 9.52
C MET A 4 7.58 -22.15 9.77
N THR A 5 8.28 -22.56 8.70
CA THR A 5 9.55 -23.29 8.80
C THR A 5 10.72 -22.33 9.04
N LEU A 6 11.85 -22.83 9.54
CA LEU A 6 13.08 -22.03 9.69
C LEU A 6 13.58 -21.45 8.35
N LEU A 7 13.43 -22.22 7.26
CA LEU A 7 13.73 -21.74 5.92
C LEU A 7 12.78 -20.59 5.53
N GLY A 8 11.48 -20.72 5.86
CA GLY A 8 10.52 -19.63 5.69
C GLY A 8 10.94 -18.37 6.44
N VAL A 9 11.38 -18.48 7.69
CA VAL A 9 11.89 -17.35 8.47
C VAL A 9 13.01 -16.62 7.73
N LEU A 10 14.00 -17.35 7.21
CA LEU A 10 15.12 -16.77 6.48
C LEU A 10 14.66 -16.08 5.18
N LEU A 11 13.82 -16.75 4.38
CA LEU A 11 13.33 -16.22 3.11
C LEU A 11 12.48 -14.97 3.31
N TYR A 12 11.45 -15.07 4.15
CA TYR A 12 10.54 -13.96 4.40
C TYR A 12 11.16 -12.82 5.19
N THR A 13 12.30 -13.00 5.87
CA THR A 13 13.01 -11.87 6.51
C THR A 13 13.76 -11.01 5.50
N LEU A 14 14.27 -11.61 4.43
CA LEU A 14 15.12 -10.93 3.44
C LEU A 14 14.34 -10.23 2.34
N ILE A 15 13.09 -10.65 2.10
CA ILE A 15 12.21 -10.09 1.07
C ILE A 15 11.39 -8.93 1.66
N PRO A 16 11.32 -7.76 1.02
CA PRO A 16 10.42 -6.67 1.41
C PRO A 16 8.99 -7.14 1.52
N PHE A 17 8.28 -6.66 2.52
CA PHE A 17 6.90 -7.04 2.79
C PHE A 17 6.74 -8.56 3.04
N GLY A 18 7.81 -9.31 3.26
CA GLY A 18 7.75 -10.74 3.61
C GLY A 18 6.82 -11.02 4.78
N GLN A 19 6.79 -10.18 5.81
CA GLN A 19 5.81 -10.33 6.90
C GLN A 19 4.36 -10.12 6.45
N LEU A 20 4.13 -9.26 5.45
CA LEU A 20 2.82 -9.07 4.84
C LEU A 20 2.43 -10.31 4.04
N TRP A 21 3.37 -10.86 3.26
CA TRP A 21 3.16 -12.12 2.54
C TRP A 21 2.84 -13.29 3.46
N THR A 22 3.55 -13.42 4.59
CA THR A 22 3.23 -14.41 5.63
C THR A 22 1.83 -14.20 6.19
N ARG A 23 1.42 -12.96 6.44
CA ARG A 23 0.05 -12.67 6.92
C ARG A 23 -1.01 -13.09 5.92
N VAL A 24 -0.79 -12.80 4.63
CA VAL A 24 -1.70 -13.11 3.54
C VAL A 24 -1.83 -14.63 3.34
N PHE A 25 -0.71 -15.33 3.20
CA PHE A 25 -0.70 -16.74 2.78
C PHE A 25 -0.82 -17.73 3.94
N ASP A 26 -0.19 -17.45 5.09
CA ASP A 26 -0.08 -18.42 6.19
C ASP A 26 -1.04 -18.12 7.35
N TYR A 27 -1.43 -16.85 7.54
CA TYR A 27 -2.23 -16.37 8.69
C TYR A 27 -3.57 -15.72 8.30
N ASN A 28 -4.11 -16.04 7.13
CA ASN A 28 -5.48 -15.67 6.72
C ASN A 28 -5.79 -14.17 6.85
N GLY A 29 -4.83 -13.30 6.52
CA GLY A 29 -5.01 -11.84 6.60
C GLY A 29 -4.98 -11.29 8.03
N SER A 30 -4.22 -11.91 8.94
CA SER A 30 -4.12 -11.44 10.33
C SER A 30 -3.70 -9.98 10.45
N VAL A 31 -4.47 -9.20 11.22
CA VAL A 31 -4.15 -7.83 11.65
C VAL A 31 -3.60 -7.77 13.07
N ASP A 32 -3.33 -8.92 13.69
CA ASP A 32 -2.84 -8.98 15.05
C ASP A 32 -1.46 -8.29 15.14
N MET A 33 -1.26 -7.56 16.24
CA MET A 33 -0.14 -6.62 16.42
C MET A 33 -0.04 -5.60 15.28
N TRP A 34 -1.06 -4.75 15.16
CA TRP A 34 -1.19 -3.74 14.09
C TRP A 34 0.03 -2.83 13.91
N TRP A 35 0.81 -2.60 14.97
CA TRP A 35 2.03 -1.80 14.92
C TRP A 35 3.12 -2.42 14.03
N PHE A 36 3.01 -3.72 13.70
CA PHE A 36 3.86 -4.33 12.67
C PHE A 36 3.60 -3.82 11.26
N PHE A 37 2.46 -3.16 11.00
CA PHE A 37 2.22 -2.51 9.71
C PHE A 37 3.00 -1.20 9.52
N LEU A 38 3.72 -0.73 10.55
CA LEU A 38 4.58 0.43 10.41
C LEU A 38 5.69 0.13 9.38
N PRO A 39 6.01 1.10 8.48
CA PRO A 39 6.88 0.83 7.34
C PRO A 39 8.24 0.22 7.69
N PHE A 40 8.84 0.60 8.82
CA PHE A 40 10.15 0.08 9.22
C PHE A 40 10.14 -1.42 9.56
N PHE A 41 9.02 -1.99 10.01
CA PHE A 41 8.89 -3.44 10.20
C PHE A 41 8.59 -4.18 8.88
N MET A 42 8.20 -3.47 7.82
CA MET A 42 7.92 -4.05 6.51
C MET A 42 9.16 -4.30 5.66
N PHE A 43 10.34 -3.93 6.16
CA PHE A 43 11.59 -4.04 5.44
C PHE A 43 12.71 -4.66 6.30
N PRO A 44 13.69 -5.36 5.67
CA PRO A 44 14.89 -5.79 6.37
C PRO A 44 15.68 -4.60 6.95
N PRO A 45 16.36 -4.75 8.10
CA PRO A 45 16.45 -5.96 8.94
C PRO A 45 15.34 -6.08 9.99
N LEU A 46 14.61 -5.01 10.28
CA LEU A 46 13.65 -4.95 11.40
C LEU A 46 12.44 -5.86 11.20
N GLN A 47 12.14 -6.22 9.96
CA GLN A 47 11.16 -7.25 9.61
C GLN A 47 11.45 -8.63 10.22
N PHE A 48 12.67 -8.91 10.65
CA PHE A 48 13.00 -10.14 11.37
C PHE A 48 12.13 -10.32 12.64
N ILE A 49 11.80 -9.23 13.33
CA ILE A 49 11.01 -9.26 14.57
C ILE A 49 9.61 -9.86 14.33
N PRO A 50 8.77 -9.31 13.43
CA PRO A 50 7.46 -9.91 13.16
C PRO A 50 7.57 -11.36 12.63
N ILE A 51 8.56 -11.65 11.78
CA ILE A 51 8.76 -13.00 11.22
C ILE A 51 9.09 -14.04 12.30
N ILE A 52 9.95 -13.73 13.26
CA ILE A 52 10.19 -14.64 14.41
C ILE A 52 8.90 -14.81 15.21
N MET A 53 8.14 -13.73 15.43
CA MET A 53 6.91 -13.84 16.22
C MET A 53 5.85 -14.71 15.54
N PHE A 54 5.81 -14.74 14.20
CA PHE A 54 5.06 -15.75 13.44
C PHE A 54 5.58 -17.16 13.73
N TYR A 55 6.90 -17.38 13.59
CA TYR A 55 7.54 -18.68 13.85
C TYR A 55 7.27 -19.22 15.26
N LEU A 56 7.30 -18.34 16.28
CA LEU A 56 7.03 -18.70 17.68
C LEU A 56 5.53 -18.93 17.95
N GLY A 57 4.64 -18.47 17.06
CA GLY A 57 3.19 -18.62 17.20
C GLY A 57 2.55 -17.56 18.09
N TYR A 58 3.16 -16.38 18.23
CA TYR A 58 2.60 -15.27 19.00
C TYR A 58 1.51 -14.49 18.24
N ILE A 59 1.47 -14.62 16.91
CA ILE A 59 0.51 -13.92 16.06
C ILE A 59 -0.71 -14.81 15.84
N LYS A 60 -1.89 -14.27 16.15
CA LYS A 60 -3.17 -14.95 15.91
C LYS A 60 -3.53 -14.94 14.44
N GLU A 61 -4.29 -15.94 14.00
CA GLU A 61 -4.84 -15.97 12.64
C GLU A 61 -5.91 -14.88 12.44
N GLY A 62 -6.02 -14.40 11.21
CA GLY A 62 -7.10 -13.51 10.80
C GLY A 62 -8.46 -14.24 10.73
N LYS A 63 -9.51 -13.48 10.43
CA LYS A 63 -10.88 -14.02 10.33
C LYS A 63 -11.18 -14.72 8.98
N GLY A 64 -10.21 -14.76 8.07
CA GLY A 64 -10.38 -15.26 6.72
C GLY A 64 -11.11 -14.26 5.83
N GLY A 65 -10.62 -14.10 4.60
CA GLY A 65 -11.15 -13.20 3.58
C GLY A 65 -10.17 -13.01 2.43
N LYS A 66 -10.65 -12.54 1.27
CA LYS A 66 -9.80 -12.30 0.10
C LYS A 66 -9.11 -10.95 0.20
N VAL A 67 -7.98 -10.87 0.89
CA VAL A 67 -7.25 -9.61 1.12
C VAL A 67 -6.67 -8.99 -0.15
N TYR A 68 -6.62 -9.75 -1.25
CA TYR A 68 -6.23 -9.30 -2.57
C TYR A 68 -7.24 -9.80 -3.61
N ASP A 69 -7.37 -9.05 -4.70
CA ASP A 69 -8.17 -9.40 -5.87
C ASP A 69 -7.57 -8.79 -7.15
N ASN A 70 -8.23 -9.04 -8.28
CA ASN A 70 -7.78 -8.55 -9.57
C ASN A 70 -8.06 -7.05 -9.80
N TYR A 71 -8.82 -6.39 -8.94
CA TYR A 71 -9.11 -4.96 -9.07
C TYR A 71 -7.90 -4.10 -8.75
N VAL A 72 -6.91 -4.61 -7.99
CA VAL A 72 -5.62 -3.96 -7.75
C VAL A 72 -4.91 -3.54 -9.04
N TRP A 73 -5.19 -4.21 -10.16
CA TRP A 73 -4.62 -3.87 -11.46
C TRP A 73 -5.14 -2.56 -12.05
N ILE A 74 -6.34 -2.11 -11.68
CA ILE A 74 -6.95 -0.87 -12.19
C ILE A 74 -6.01 0.32 -11.93
N PRO A 75 -5.65 0.67 -10.69
CA PRO A 75 -4.78 1.81 -10.40
C PRO A 75 -3.35 1.60 -10.90
N ILE A 76 -2.86 0.35 -10.95
CA ILE A 76 -1.54 0.01 -11.51
C ILE A 76 -1.48 0.38 -12.99
N ILE A 77 -2.47 -0.07 -13.78
CA ILE A 77 -2.59 0.24 -15.21
C ILE A 77 -2.85 1.74 -15.40
N THR A 78 -3.71 2.35 -14.57
CA THR A 78 -3.98 3.78 -14.62
C THR A 78 -2.71 4.61 -14.38
N LYS A 79 -1.87 4.26 -13.39
CA LYS A 79 -0.61 4.98 -13.13
C LYS A 79 0.34 4.89 -14.32
N PHE A 80 0.41 3.72 -14.95
CA PHE A 80 1.16 3.52 -16.18
C PHE A 80 0.64 4.45 -17.29
N CYS A 81 -0.65 4.37 -17.62
CA CYS A 81 -1.29 5.19 -18.65
C CYS A 81 -1.10 6.69 -18.40
N VAL A 82 -1.34 7.17 -17.18
CA VAL A 82 -1.18 8.58 -16.80
C VAL A 82 0.26 9.04 -16.99
N LYS A 83 1.25 8.24 -16.57
CA LYS A 83 2.66 8.61 -16.68
C LYS A 83 3.11 8.77 -18.13
N PHE A 84 2.66 7.88 -19.03
CA PHE A 84 3.07 7.90 -20.43
C PHE A 84 2.22 8.83 -21.30
N LEU A 85 0.90 8.86 -21.10
CA LEU A 85 -0.03 9.64 -21.94
C LEU A 85 -0.22 11.07 -21.42
N GLY A 86 -0.21 11.26 -20.09
CA GLY A 86 -0.48 12.57 -19.49
C GLY A 86 0.60 13.60 -19.82
N GLY A 87 1.87 13.17 -19.85
CA GLY A 87 3.00 14.03 -20.21
C GLY A 87 3.07 14.42 -21.69
N MET A 88 2.34 13.74 -22.57
CA MET A 88 2.30 14.05 -24.01
C MET A 88 1.25 15.13 -24.35
N ILE A 89 0.19 15.25 -23.55
CA ILE A 89 -1.01 16.02 -23.91
C ILE A 89 -1.12 17.32 -23.10
N LEU A 90 -0.62 17.34 -21.86
CA LEU A 90 -0.85 18.43 -20.92
C LEU A 90 0.46 19.10 -20.48
N PRO A 91 0.45 20.42 -20.16
CA PRO A 91 1.58 21.09 -19.54
C PRO A 91 1.99 20.40 -18.22
N PRO A 92 3.28 20.37 -17.84
CA PRO A 92 3.80 19.52 -16.76
C PRO A 92 3.04 19.63 -15.42
N LYS A 93 2.73 20.85 -14.97
CA LYS A 93 1.99 21.07 -13.71
C LYS A 93 0.55 20.56 -13.77
N ILE A 94 -0.12 20.75 -14.90
CA ILE A 94 -1.51 20.30 -15.11
C ILE A 94 -1.54 18.78 -15.25
N ALA A 95 -0.58 18.21 -15.98
CA ALA A 95 -0.41 16.76 -16.13
C ALA A 95 -0.23 16.06 -14.77
N TYR A 96 0.56 16.66 -13.88
CA TYR A 96 0.74 16.16 -12.52
C TYR A 96 -0.57 16.13 -11.72
N ILE A 97 -1.25 17.29 -11.60
CA ILE A 97 -2.51 17.38 -10.84
C ILE A 97 -3.57 16.44 -11.43
N PHE A 98 -3.71 16.45 -12.75
CA PHE A 98 -4.63 15.56 -13.47
C PHE A 98 -4.31 14.09 -13.16
N GLY A 99 -3.03 13.73 -13.18
CA GLY A 99 -2.59 12.37 -12.88
C GLY A 99 -2.95 11.92 -11.47
N GLU A 100 -2.77 12.76 -10.46
CA GLU A 100 -3.13 12.44 -9.09
C GLU A 100 -4.66 12.33 -8.90
N VAL A 101 -5.45 13.20 -9.53
CA VAL A 101 -6.92 13.10 -9.52
C VAL A 101 -7.39 11.79 -10.16
N VAL A 102 -6.85 11.44 -11.33
CA VAL A 102 -7.18 10.20 -12.02
C VAL A 102 -6.78 8.97 -11.19
N MET A 103 -5.65 9.04 -10.48
CA MET A 103 -5.23 7.98 -9.55
C MET A 103 -6.21 7.81 -8.40
N ILE A 104 -6.61 8.89 -7.74
CA ILE A 104 -7.60 8.85 -6.65
C ILE A 104 -8.90 8.21 -7.15
N ILE A 105 -9.41 8.62 -8.31
CA ILE A 105 -10.62 8.02 -8.91
C ILE A 105 -10.44 6.53 -9.18
N SER A 106 -9.28 6.11 -9.72
CA SER A 106 -9.01 4.69 -10.02
C SER A 106 -8.98 3.83 -8.75
N ILE A 107 -8.44 4.36 -7.66
CA ILE A 107 -8.39 3.66 -6.37
C ILE A 107 -9.80 3.62 -5.75
N MET A 108 -10.57 4.71 -5.82
CA MET A 108 -11.97 4.72 -5.38
C MET A 108 -12.81 3.65 -6.10
N ILE A 109 -12.65 3.52 -7.42
CA ILE A 109 -13.33 2.50 -8.22
C ILE A 109 -12.93 1.10 -7.73
N THR A 110 -11.64 0.87 -7.56
CA THR A 110 -11.09 -0.39 -7.06
C THR A 110 -11.68 -0.74 -5.70
N LYS A 111 -11.76 0.24 -4.81
CA LYS A 111 -12.27 0.08 -3.48
C LYS A 111 -13.76 -0.24 -3.45
N TYR A 112 -14.52 0.47 -4.27
CA TYR A 112 -15.94 0.22 -4.46
C TYR A 112 -16.18 -1.22 -4.95
N LEU A 113 -15.43 -1.68 -5.96
CA LEU A 113 -15.55 -3.03 -6.50
C LEU A 113 -15.22 -4.10 -5.45
N HIS A 114 -14.08 -3.94 -4.74
CA HIS A 114 -13.68 -4.84 -3.66
C HIS A 114 -14.74 -4.93 -2.55
N THR A 115 -15.23 -3.78 -2.10
CA THR A 115 -16.23 -3.68 -1.04
C THR A 115 -17.54 -4.33 -1.46
N LYS A 116 -17.98 -4.08 -2.70
CA LYS A 116 -19.21 -4.66 -3.26
C LYS A 116 -19.15 -6.18 -3.28
N ASP A 117 -18.03 -6.75 -3.72
CA ASP A 117 -17.82 -8.20 -3.75
C ASP A 117 -17.74 -8.79 -2.34
N SER A 118 -17.06 -8.11 -1.42
CA SER A 118 -16.97 -8.52 -0.02
C SER A 118 -18.33 -8.48 0.68
N CYS A 119 -19.19 -7.49 0.40
CA CYS A 119 -20.55 -7.44 0.94
C CYS A 119 -21.45 -8.52 0.35
N LYS A 120 -21.30 -8.79 -0.95
CA LYS A 120 -22.01 -9.90 -1.61
C LYS A 120 -21.64 -11.25 -1.00
N TYR A 121 -20.38 -11.44 -0.61
CA TYR A 121 -19.92 -12.67 0.06
C TYR A 121 -20.67 -12.95 1.38
N ILE A 122 -21.07 -11.91 2.12
CA ILE A 122 -21.87 -12.03 3.35
C ILE A 122 -23.38 -11.84 3.13
N ASN A 123 -23.85 -11.96 1.88
CA ASN A 123 -25.25 -11.77 1.47
C ASN A 123 -25.84 -10.41 1.89
N LYS A 124 -25.04 -9.34 1.85
CA LYS A 124 -25.49 -7.97 2.10
C LYS A 124 -25.33 -7.11 0.85
N GLU A 125 -26.30 -6.24 0.61
CA GLU A 125 -26.18 -5.21 -0.41
C GLU A 125 -25.34 -4.02 0.09
N LEU A 126 -24.47 -3.51 -0.78
CA LEU A 126 -23.70 -2.32 -0.50
C LEU A 126 -24.58 -1.07 -0.72
N SER A 127 -24.88 -0.35 0.36
CA SER A 127 -25.55 0.94 0.30
C SER A 127 -24.54 2.07 0.07
N VAL A 128 -24.55 2.65 -1.14
CA VAL A 128 -23.70 3.81 -1.47
C VAL A 128 -24.41 5.09 -1.01
N THR A 129 -24.09 5.53 0.20
CA THR A 129 -24.50 6.84 0.72
C THR A 129 -23.40 7.88 0.52
N SER A 130 -23.72 9.16 0.68
CA SER A 130 -22.74 10.26 0.66
C SER A 130 -21.61 10.06 1.67
N SER A 131 -21.92 9.50 2.85
CA SER A 131 -20.94 9.13 3.88
C SER A 131 -19.95 8.09 3.36
N LYS A 132 -20.44 7.01 2.73
CA LYS A 132 -19.57 5.96 2.17
C LYS A 132 -18.75 6.43 0.98
N PHE A 133 -19.28 7.34 0.16
CA PHE A 133 -18.48 7.97 -0.88
C PHE A 133 -17.31 8.77 -0.29
N GLY A 134 -17.56 9.52 0.80
CA GLY A 134 -16.52 10.22 1.55
C GLY A 134 -15.46 9.27 2.11
N ASP A 135 -15.87 8.14 2.68
CA ASP A 135 -14.95 7.11 3.16
C ASP A 135 -14.06 6.58 2.03
N PHE A 136 -14.64 6.21 0.87
CA PHE A 136 -13.86 5.73 -0.28
C PHE A 136 -12.90 6.79 -0.81
N PHE A 137 -13.30 8.05 -0.81
CA PHE A 137 -12.43 9.16 -1.24
C PHE A 137 -11.24 9.31 -0.29
N MET A 138 -11.49 9.37 1.03
CA MET A 138 -10.44 9.48 2.03
C MET A 138 -9.48 8.29 1.99
N ASP A 139 -10.02 7.10 1.78
CA ASP A 139 -9.25 5.87 1.64
C ASP A 139 -8.39 5.89 0.38
N ALA A 140 -8.92 6.36 -0.75
CA ALA A 140 -8.15 6.48 -1.98
C ALA A 140 -7.01 7.52 -1.88
N VAL A 141 -7.27 8.66 -1.23
CA VAL A 141 -6.24 9.67 -0.96
C VAL A 141 -5.15 9.08 -0.06
N PHE A 142 -5.57 8.34 0.97
CA PHE A 142 -4.67 7.64 1.88
C PHE A 142 -3.80 6.61 1.16
N GLU A 143 -4.42 5.69 0.40
CA GLU A 143 -3.73 4.64 -0.34
C GLU A 143 -2.71 5.23 -1.34
N ASN A 144 -3.12 6.24 -2.10
CA ASN A 144 -2.25 6.91 -3.07
C ASN A 144 -1.02 7.56 -2.39
N GLY A 145 -1.27 8.25 -1.28
CA GLY A 145 -0.23 8.92 -0.52
C GLY A 145 0.74 7.94 0.16
N ALA A 146 0.20 6.93 0.84
CA ALA A 146 0.99 5.89 1.48
C ALA A 146 1.82 5.10 0.45
N ALA A 147 1.27 4.81 -0.73
CA ALA A 147 2.03 4.21 -1.83
C ALA A 147 3.26 5.05 -2.22
N GLY A 148 3.11 6.38 -2.26
CA GLY A 148 4.22 7.30 -2.49
C GLY A 148 5.30 7.24 -1.39
N ILE A 149 4.89 7.15 -0.11
CA ILE A 149 5.82 7.02 1.02
C ILE A 149 6.54 5.67 0.96
N PHE A 150 5.82 4.58 0.77
CA PHE A 150 6.42 3.24 0.64
C PHE A 150 7.40 3.18 -0.52
N SER A 151 7.06 3.79 -1.66
CA SER A 151 7.98 3.93 -2.81
C SER A 151 9.27 4.63 -2.42
N LEU A 152 9.21 5.69 -1.60
CA LEU A 152 10.40 6.41 -1.13
C LEU A 152 11.23 5.51 -0.21
N ILE A 153 10.61 4.85 0.77
CA ILE A 153 11.29 3.99 1.74
C ILE A 153 12.00 2.81 1.06
N ILE A 154 11.41 2.24 0.00
CA ILE A 154 12.04 1.15 -0.77
C ILE A 154 13.41 1.57 -1.33
N GLY A 155 13.60 2.84 -1.70
CA GLY A 155 14.88 3.37 -2.19
C GLY A 155 16.00 3.44 -1.14
N PHE A 156 15.66 3.37 0.14
CA PHE A 156 16.60 3.39 1.26
C PHE A 156 16.96 2.00 1.79
N ILE A 157 16.31 0.94 1.30
CA ILE A 157 16.65 -0.43 1.72
C ILE A 157 18.03 -0.77 1.15
N PRO A 158 19.04 -1.16 1.96
CA PRO A 158 20.42 -1.26 1.49
C PRO A 158 20.63 -2.11 0.23
N ILE A 159 20.09 -3.33 0.21
CA ILE A 159 20.28 -4.26 -0.92
C ILE A 159 19.37 -3.88 -2.10
N ILE A 160 18.10 -3.60 -1.82
CA ILE A 160 17.07 -3.46 -2.85
C ILE A 160 17.09 -2.06 -3.44
N GLY A 161 17.24 -1.06 -2.58
CA GLY A 161 17.57 0.29 -2.97
C GLY A 161 18.79 0.30 -3.88
N ALA A 162 19.91 -0.34 -3.52
CA ALA A 162 21.10 -0.38 -4.38
C ALA A 162 20.83 -0.94 -5.78
N ILE A 163 20.02 -2.01 -5.91
CA ILE A 163 19.60 -2.55 -7.22
C ILE A 163 18.79 -1.50 -7.99
N PHE A 164 17.83 -0.84 -7.34
CA PHE A 164 17.04 0.22 -7.97
C PHE A 164 17.92 1.41 -8.40
N ARG A 165 18.92 1.81 -7.61
CA ARG A 165 19.85 2.90 -7.96
C ARG A 165 20.71 2.52 -9.17
N ALA A 166 21.25 1.31 -9.17
CA ALA A 166 22.07 0.82 -10.28
C ALA A 166 21.27 0.78 -11.59
N LEU A 167 20.00 0.36 -11.52
CA LEU A 167 19.11 0.32 -12.68
C LEU A 167 18.64 1.72 -13.10
N SER A 168 18.46 2.67 -12.17
CA SER A 168 18.04 4.04 -12.49
C SER A 168 19.14 4.86 -13.15
N MET A 169 20.42 4.48 -13.01
CA MET A 169 21.53 5.09 -13.76
C MET A 169 21.39 4.91 -15.29
N ILE A 170 20.61 3.93 -15.73
CA ILE A 170 20.26 3.75 -17.13
C ILE A 170 19.07 4.68 -17.42
N GLY A 171 19.33 5.86 -18.00
CA GLY A 171 18.36 6.97 -18.12
C GLY A 171 16.90 6.60 -18.47
N PRO A 172 16.62 5.77 -19.50
CA PRO A 172 15.27 5.35 -19.83
C PRO A 172 14.58 4.49 -18.74
N LEU A 173 15.35 3.71 -17.99
CA LEU A 173 14.83 2.81 -16.95
C LEU A 173 14.47 3.55 -15.68
N ASN A 174 15.02 4.74 -15.44
CA ASN A 174 14.72 5.54 -14.25
C ASN A 174 13.21 5.72 -14.03
N ASN A 175 12.52 6.17 -15.08
CA ASN A 175 11.08 6.38 -15.02
C ASN A 175 10.29 5.08 -14.77
N ILE A 176 10.78 3.95 -15.26
CA ILE A 176 10.14 2.66 -15.07
C ILE A 176 10.37 2.18 -13.63
N MET A 177 11.57 2.37 -13.06
CA MET A 177 11.88 1.97 -11.69
C MET A 177 11.02 2.70 -10.66
N VAL A 178 10.88 4.02 -10.78
CA VAL A 178 9.99 4.80 -9.89
C VAL A 178 8.55 4.30 -9.95
N LEU A 179 8.08 3.91 -11.14
CA LEU A 179 6.74 3.37 -11.32
C LEU A 179 6.60 2.00 -10.62
N ILE A 180 7.58 1.11 -10.78
CA ILE A 180 7.60 -0.20 -10.13
C ILE A 180 7.59 -0.06 -8.60
N MET A 181 8.42 0.83 -8.04
CA MET A 181 8.47 1.08 -6.60
C MET A 181 7.13 1.57 -6.06
N TYR A 182 6.46 2.48 -6.79
CA TYR A 182 5.12 2.93 -6.46
C TYR A 182 4.10 1.78 -6.50
N MET A 183 4.16 0.90 -7.50
CA MET A 183 3.24 -0.25 -7.60
C MET A 183 3.41 -1.21 -6.42
N PHE A 184 4.65 -1.49 -6.00
CA PHE A 184 4.89 -2.30 -4.80
C PHE A 184 4.35 -1.63 -3.54
N GLY A 185 4.59 -0.32 -3.38
CA GLY A 185 4.05 0.44 -2.26
C GLY A 185 2.52 0.43 -2.23
N TYR A 186 1.88 0.67 -3.39
CA TYR A 186 0.44 0.64 -3.53
C TYR A 186 -0.14 -0.73 -3.16
N MET A 187 0.42 -1.81 -3.72
CA MET A 187 -0.05 -3.17 -3.45
C MET A 187 0.05 -3.52 -1.95
N ALA A 188 1.15 -3.13 -1.29
CA ALA A 188 1.31 -3.35 0.13
C ALA A 188 0.22 -2.63 0.94
N VAL A 189 -0.02 -1.34 0.64
CA VAL A 189 -1.05 -0.55 1.36
C VAL A 189 -2.44 -1.12 1.11
N TYR A 190 -2.76 -1.45 -0.14
CA TYR A 190 -4.03 -2.04 -0.54
C TYR A 190 -4.33 -3.35 0.23
N ILE A 191 -3.34 -4.25 0.29
CA ILE A 191 -3.47 -5.52 1.03
C ILE A 191 -3.70 -5.25 2.52
N VAL A 192 -2.89 -4.38 3.13
CA VAL A 192 -3.01 -4.05 4.56
C VAL A 192 -4.39 -3.48 4.86
N GLN A 193 -4.88 -2.55 4.04
CA GLN A 193 -6.17 -1.94 4.25
C GLN A 193 -7.31 -2.97 4.14
N ASN A 194 -7.27 -3.84 3.14
CA ASN A 194 -8.26 -4.90 2.98
C ASN A 194 -8.22 -5.91 4.14
N MET A 195 -7.05 -6.18 4.73
CA MET A 195 -6.95 -7.01 5.94
C MET A 195 -7.70 -6.38 7.11
N PHE A 196 -7.56 -5.07 7.32
CA PHE A 196 -8.32 -4.36 8.35
C PHE A 196 -9.83 -4.40 8.09
N GLU A 197 -10.26 -4.19 6.86
CA GLU A 197 -11.68 -4.20 6.52
C GLU A 197 -12.34 -5.57 6.66
N GLN A 198 -11.60 -6.64 6.38
CA GLN A 198 -12.09 -8.01 6.52
C GLN A 198 -12.24 -8.45 7.98
N THR A 199 -11.64 -7.72 8.93
CA THR A 199 -11.84 -8.01 10.35
C THR A 199 -13.24 -7.66 10.84
N ASP A 200 -13.93 -6.73 10.17
CA ASP A 200 -15.31 -6.34 10.46
C ASP A 200 -16.10 -6.07 9.17
N MET A 201 -16.36 -7.13 8.40
CA MET A 201 -17.15 -7.06 7.17
C MET A 201 -18.57 -6.54 7.41
N THR A 202 -19.09 -6.70 8.63
CA THR A 202 -20.41 -6.16 9.01
C THR A 202 -20.41 -4.64 9.05
N SER A 203 -19.42 -4.02 9.70
CA SER A 203 -19.20 -2.56 9.69
C SER A 203 -18.87 -2.05 8.29
N LEU A 204 -18.08 -2.80 7.52
CA LEU A 204 -17.77 -2.46 6.13
C LEU A 204 -19.05 -2.25 5.30
N CYS A 205 -20.05 -3.12 5.47
CA CYS A 205 -21.30 -3.09 4.68
C CYS A 205 -22.46 -2.28 5.29
N ASN A 206 -22.52 -2.11 6.62
CA ASN A 206 -23.70 -1.54 7.33
C ASN A 206 -23.59 -0.05 7.70
N LEU A 207 -22.83 0.77 6.96
CA LEU A 207 -22.78 2.24 7.16
C LEU A 207 -22.14 2.74 8.47
N THR A 208 -21.80 1.88 9.43
CA THR A 208 -20.99 2.28 10.58
C THR A 208 -19.52 2.25 10.20
N SER A 209 -18.86 3.40 10.18
CA SER A 209 -17.41 3.48 9.99
C SER A 209 -16.69 2.61 11.02
N ILE A 210 -15.66 1.90 10.59
CA ILE A 210 -14.86 1.04 11.48
C ILE A 210 -14.21 1.96 12.53
N PRO A 211 -14.41 1.76 13.84
CA PRO A 211 -13.90 2.68 14.87
C PRO A 211 -12.36 2.75 14.95
N GLY A 212 -11.66 1.76 14.39
CA GLY A 212 -10.19 1.79 14.21
C GLY A 212 -9.70 2.64 13.03
N SER A 213 -10.59 3.03 12.12
CA SER A 213 -10.21 3.73 10.89
C SER A 213 -9.99 5.22 11.10
N SER A 214 -10.72 5.90 11.98
CA SER A 214 -10.61 7.36 12.06
C SER A 214 -9.30 7.83 12.71
N TYR A 215 -8.81 7.18 13.78
CA TYR A 215 -7.55 7.57 14.42
C TYR A 215 -6.31 7.12 13.63
N GLY A 216 -6.34 5.91 13.05
CA GLY A 216 -5.29 5.42 12.17
C GLY A 216 -5.17 6.25 10.88
N LYS A 217 -6.30 6.54 10.22
CA LYS A 217 -6.34 7.38 9.02
C LYS A 217 -6.03 8.85 9.32
N LEU A 218 -6.35 9.36 10.51
CA LEU A 218 -6.02 10.73 10.92
C LEU A 218 -4.54 10.89 11.28
N ILE A 219 -3.96 10.00 12.10
CA ILE A 219 -2.53 10.07 12.44
C ILE A 219 -1.67 9.84 11.19
N PHE A 220 -2.02 8.84 10.39
CA PHE A 220 -1.26 8.52 9.18
C PHE A 220 -1.58 9.50 8.04
N GLY A 221 -2.78 10.10 8.03
CA GLY A 221 -3.16 11.23 7.18
C GLY A 221 -2.43 12.53 7.52
N ILE A 222 -2.21 12.83 8.80
CA ILE A 222 -1.38 13.96 9.27
C ILE A 222 0.08 13.75 8.85
N ILE A 223 0.63 12.55 9.07
CA ILE A 223 1.98 12.19 8.59
C ILE A 223 2.05 12.32 7.07
N LEU A 224 1.00 11.90 6.36
CA LEU A 224 0.91 11.98 4.91
C LEU A 224 0.79 13.43 4.38
N SER A 225 0.02 14.30 5.01
CA SER A 225 -0.07 15.72 4.63
C SER A 225 1.28 16.43 4.83
N ILE A 226 1.97 16.12 5.93
CA ILE A 226 3.34 16.62 6.18
C ILE A 226 4.31 16.08 5.12
N MET A 227 4.18 14.83 4.71
CA MET A 227 5.08 14.21 3.72
C MET A 227 4.77 14.59 2.26
N ILE A 228 3.51 14.82 1.89
CA ILE A 228 3.14 15.38 0.58
C ILE A 228 3.69 16.80 0.46
N PHE A 229 3.61 17.58 1.54
CA PHE A 229 4.24 18.90 1.64
C PHE A 229 5.77 18.80 1.52
N MET A 230 6.39 17.76 2.12
CA MET A 230 7.82 17.51 1.96
C MET A 230 8.24 16.92 0.61
N LYS A 231 7.36 16.22 -0.12
CA LYS A 231 7.67 15.61 -1.43
C LYS A 231 7.86 16.65 -2.53
N GLU A 232 7.25 17.84 -2.41
CA GLU A 232 7.62 19.00 -3.23
C GLU A 232 9.02 19.54 -2.89
N SER A 233 9.53 19.25 -1.68
CA SER A 233 10.87 19.66 -1.22
C SER A 233 11.95 18.61 -1.44
N PHE A 234 11.57 17.36 -1.73
CA PHE A 234 12.46 16.21 -1.86
C PHE A 234 12.07 15.42 -3.10
N ASP A 235 12.80 15.64 -4.19
CA ASP A 235 12.79 14.69 -5.29
C ASP A 235 13.47 13.42 -4.77
N PRO A 236 12.77 12.28 -4.61
CA PRO A 236 13.40 11.04 -4.13
C PRO A 236 14.57 10.61 -5.01
N LEU A 237 14.66 11.16 -6.22
CA LEU A 237 15.77 11.01 -7.15
C LEU A 237 17.01 11.84 -6.80
N SER A 238 16.92 13.08 -6.32
CA SER A 238 18.12 13.87 -5.95
C SER A 238 18.86 13.20 -4.78
N ILE A 239 18.10 12.67 -3.83
CA ILE A 239 18.61 11.91 -2.68
C ILE A 239 19.25 10.57 -3.10
N VAL A 240 18.81 10.01 -4.23
CA VAL A 240 19.23 8.67 -4.70
C VAL A 240 20.38 8.74 -5.69
N THR A 241 20.42 9.72 -6.59
CA THR A 241 21.52 9.94 -7.53
C THR A 241 22.66 10.75 -6.94
N GLY A 242 22.43 11.44 -5.82
CA GLY A 242 23.43 12.33 -5.22
C GLY A 242 23.61 13.62 -6.02
N ASP A 243 22.66 13.95 -6.89
CA ASP A 243 22.62 15.22 -7.61
C ASP A 243 21.94 16.28 -6.73
N ASP A 244 22.55 16.58 -5.58
CA ASP A 244 22.28 17.82 -4.86
C ASP A 244 23.36 18.83 -5.30
N GLU A 245 22.98 19.78 -6.17
CA GLU A 245 23.60 21.11 -6.21
C GLU A 245 23.12 21.96 -5.03
#